data_AF-V7BIX1-F1
#
_entry.id   AF-V7BIX1-F1
#
_cell.length_a   1.000
_cell.length_b   1.000
_cell.length_c   1.000
_cell.angle_alpha   90.00
_cell.angle_beta   90.00
_cell.angle_gamma   90.00
#
_symmetry.space_group_name_H-M   'P 1'
#
loop_
_entity.id
_entity.type
_entity.pdbx_description
1 polymer ?
#
loop_
_entity_poly.entity_id
_entity_poly.type
_entity_poly.pdbx_seq_one_letter_code
_entity_poly.pdbx_strand_id
1 'polypeptide(L)'
;MGIDLKAGGKSKKTKRTAPKSNDIYLKLLVKLYRFLVRRTGSNFNAVILKRLFMSKVNKPPLSLSRLIKYTKGKEGKIAVVVGTITDDIRVYEVPSLKVTALRFTETARARIEKAGGECLTFDQLALRAPLGQNTVLLRGPKNAREAVKHFGPAPGVPHSNTKPYVRSKGRKFEKARGRRNSRGFRV
;
A
#
# COMPACT_ATOMS: atom_id res chain seq x y z
N MET A 1 49.32 -7.26 6.22
CA MET A 1 48.34 -6.65 7.15
C MET A 1 46.94 -7.05 6.72
N GLY A 2 46.17 -7.72 7.58
CA GLY A 2 44.76 -7.99 7.33
C GLY A 2 43.93 -6.74 7.61
N ILE A 3 43.01 -6.39 6.71
CA ILE A 3 42.09 -5.26 6.93
C ILE A 3 40.94 -5.76 7.80
N ASP A 4 40.75 -5.18 8.98
CA ASP A 4 39.57 -5.44 9.80
C ASP A 4 38.35 -4.75 9.18
N LEU A 5 37.49 -5.55 8.56
CA LEU A 5 36.30 -5.06 7.86
C LEU A 5 35.05 -5.46 8.64
N LYS A 6 34.23 -4.46 8.98
CA LYS A 6 32.90 -4.67 9.58
C LYS A 6 32.09 -5.66 8.72
N ALA A 7 31.65 -6.76 9.34
CA ALA A 7 30.95 -7.87 8.69
C ALA A 7 31.71 -8.47 7.47
N GLY A 8 33.04 -8.44 7.50
CA GLY A 8 33.90 -8.99 6.44
C GLY A 8 33.76 -8.27 5.09
N GLY A 9 33.39 -6.99 5.10
CA GLY A 9 33.21 -6.17 3.90
C GLY A 9 31.94 -6.49 3.08
N LYS A 10 31.08 -7.40 3.55
CA LYS A 10 29.88 -7.82 2.83
C LYS A 10 28.65 -6.98 3.21
N SER A 11 27.97 -6.42 2.22
CA SER A 11 26.69 -5.74 2.40
C SER A 11 25.51 -6.64 1.99
N LYS A 12 24.67 -7.02 2.97
CA LYS A 12 23.47 -7.84 2.72
C LYS A 12 22.30 -6.96 2.24
N LYS A 13 21.71 -7.32 1.10
CA LYS A 13 20.46 -6.69 0.61
C LYS A 13 19.25 -7.42 1.21
N THR A 14 18.56 -6.78 2.16
CA THR A 14 17.37 -7.34 2.83
C THR A 14 16.06 -7.13 2.07
N LYS A 15 16.09 -6.43 0.92
CA LYS A 15 14.93 -6.12 0.09
C LYS A 15 14.70 -7.17 -1.00
N ARG A 16 13.44 -7.35 -1.41
CA ARG A 16 13.08 -8.20 -2.56
C ARG A 16 13.64 -7.64 -3.87
N THR A 17 14.26 -8.51 -4.66
CA THR A 17 14.84 -8.19 -5.98
C THR A 17 13.99 -8.71 -7.15
N ALA A 18 13.04 -9.61 -6.87
CA ALA A 18 12.12 -10.22 -7.81
C ALA A 18 10.76 -10.48 -7.14
N PRO A 19 9.65 -10.60 -7.91
CA PRO A 19 8.37 -11.03 -7.36
C PRO A 19 8.46 -12.49 -6.91
N LYS A 20 7.87 -12.81 -5.76
CA LYS A 20 7.73 -14.22 -5.31
C LYS A 20 6.54 -14.95 -5.98
N SER A 21 5.66 -14.22 -6.67
CA SER A 21 4.45 -14.78 -7.27
C SER A 21 4.77 -15.56 -8.54
N ASN A 22 4.01 -16.63 -8.82
CA ASN A 22 4.08 -17.37 -10.07
C ASN A 22 3.14 -16.84 -11.16
N ASP A 23 2.31 -15.84 -10.86
CA ASP A 23 1.45 -15.14 -11.81
C ASP A 23 2.24 -14.61 -13.02
N ILE A 24 1.86 -15.10 -14.21
CA ILE A 24 2.52 -14.82 -15.49
C ILE A 24 2.37 -13.34 -15.85
N TYR A 25 1.18 -12.76 -15.68
CA TYR A 25 0.93 -11.36 -16.02
C TYR A 25 1.75 -10.41 -15.16
N LEU A 26 1.88 -10.72 -13.87
CA LEU A 26 2.76 -9.94 -12.98
C LEU A 26 4.23 -10.08 -13.38
N LYS A 27 4.68 -11.27 -13.82
CA LYS A 27 6.06 -11.48 -14.30
C LYS A 27 6.35 -10.68 -15.57
N LEU A 28 5.40 -10.63 -16.51
CA LEU A 28 5.53 -9.83 -17.74
C LEU A 28 5.56 -8.33 -17.43
N LEU A 29 4.67 -7.85 -16.58
CA LEU A 29 4.64 -6.46 -16.15
C LEU A 29 5.94 -6.06 -15.44
N VAL A 30 6.51 -6.95 -14.61
CA VAL A 30 7.84 -6.75 -14.02
C VAL A 30 8.94 -6.66 -15.06
N LYS A 31 8.93 -7.51 -16.11
CA LYS A 31 9.91 -7.45 -17.20
C LYS A 31 9.83 -6.09 -17.92
N LEU A 32 8.62 -5.63 -18.22
CA LEU A 32 8.37 -4.32 -18.82
C LEU A 32 8.94 -3.18 -17.98
N TYR A 33 8.58 -3.10 -16.69
CA TYR A 33 9.08 -2.03 -15.82
C TYR A 33 10.57 -2.14 -15.52
N ARG A 34 11.15 -3.35 -15.53
CA ARG A 34 12.61 -3.53 -15.43
C ARG A 34 13.33 -2.99 -16.66
N PHE A 35 12.77 -3.20 -17.85
CA PHE A 35 13.27 -2.58 -19.08
C PHE A 35 13.17 -1.05 -19.02
N LEU A 36 12.02 -0.51 -18.64
CA LEU A 36 11.82 0.94 -18.51
C LEU A 36 12.81 1.57 -17.53
N VAL A 37 13.01 0.99 -16.34
CA VAL A 37 13.97 1.51 -15.35
C VAL A 37 15.39 1.55 -15.92
N ARG A 38 15.81 0.49 -16.61
CA ARG A 38 17.16 0.41 -17.19
C ARG A 38 17.38 1.42 -18.32
N ARG A 39 16.35 1.74 -19.12
CA ARG A 39 16.49 2.60 -20.30
C ARG A 39 16.17 4.06 -20.05
N THR A 40 15.24 4.36 -19.15
CA THR A 40 14.76 5.74 -18.92
C THR A 40 15.45 6.45 -17.77
N GLY A 41 16.01 5.72 -16.80
CA GLY A 41 16.54 6.31 -15.57
C GLY A 41 15.51 7.00 -14.66
N SER A 42 14.20 6.91 -14.97
CA SER A 42 13.16 7.59 -14.18
C SER A 42 12.97 6.94 -12.79
N ASN A 43 13.09 7.77 -11.74
CA ASN A 43 12.83 7.37 -10.36
C ASN A 43 11.40 6.85 -10.15
N PHE A 44 10.43 7.36 -10.91
CA PHE A 44 9.04 6.91 -10.87
C PHE A 44 8.93 5.41 -11.20
N ASN A 45 9.54 4.99 -12.31
CA ASN A 45 9.56 3.59 -12.73
C ASN A 45 10.29 2.70 -11.72
N ALA A 46 11.37 3.22 -11.12
CA ALA A 46 12.12 2.48 -10.10
C ALA A 46 11.25 2.22 -8.86
N VAL A 47 10.42 3.19 -8.46
CA VAL A 47 9.46 3.03 -7.35
C VAL A 47 8.35 2.05 -7.71
N ILE A 48 7.78 2.11 -8.92
CA ILE A 48 6.77 1.14 -9.37
C ILE A 48 7.34 -0.28 -9.35
N LEU A 49 8.50 -0.49 -9.97
CA LEU A 49 9.17 -1.81 -10.00
C LEU A 49 9.38 -2.37 -8.59
N LYS A 50 9.86 -1.53 -7.67
CA LYS A 50 10.02 -1.92 -6.25
C LYS A 50 8.69 -2.31 -5.61
N ARG A 51 7.60 -1.59 -5.90
CA ARG A 51 6.26 -1.87 -5.35
C ARG A 51 5.64 -3.13 -5.95
N LEU A 52 5.90 -3.46 -7.21
CA LEU A 52 5.43 -4.71 -7.84
C LEU A 52 5.96 -5.96 -7.12
N PHE A 53 7.23 -5.92 -6.68
CA PHE A 53 7.87 -7.01 -5.92
C PHE A 53 7.31 -7.21 -4.51
N MET A 54 6.62 -6.20 -3.98
CA MET A 54 6.12 -6.24 -2.60
C MET A 54 5.06 -7.34 -2.41
N SER A 55 4.98 -7.84 -1.17
CA SER A 55 3.94 -8.79 -0.77
C SER A 55 2.55 -8.14 -0.76
N LYS A 56 1.50 -8.96 -0.75
CA LYS A 56 0.09 -8.52 -0.66
C LYS A 56 -0.13 -7.54 0.50
N VAL A 57 0.43 -7.83 1.67
CA VAL A 57 0.35 -6.96 2.87
C VAL A 57 0.91 -5.55 2.62
N ASN A 58 1.93 -5.44 1.77
CA ASN A 58 2.57 -4.17 1.42
C ASN A 58 1.94 -3.49 0.20
N LYS A 59 0.94 -4.12 -0.44
CA LYS A 59 0.09 -3.57 -1.50
C LYS A 59 -1.34 -3.40 -0.97
N PRO A 60 -1.55 -2.54 0.05
CA PRO A 60 -2.87 -2.36 0.65
C PRO A 60 -3.85 -1.76 -0.37
N PRO A 61 -5.14 -2.11 -0.29
CA PRO A 61 -6.15 -1.49 -1.12
C PRO A 61 -6.30 0.01 -0.82
N LEU A 62 -6.74 0.77 -1.81
CA LEU A 62 -7.08 2.19 -1.68
C LEU A 62 -8.57 2.37 -2.03
N SER A 63 -9.32 3.03 -1.15
CA SER A 63 -10.75 3.33 -1.39
C SER A 63 -10.92 4.51 -2.33
N LEU A 64 -12.05 4.55 -3.07
CA LEU A 64 -12.42 5.68 -3.91
C LEU A 64 -12.46 7.00 -3.13
N SER A 65 -13.01 7.01 -1.92
CA SER A 65 -13.03 8.19 -1.04
C SER A 65 -11.65 8.81 -0.81
N ARG A 66 -10.65 7.97 -0.54
CA ARG A 66 -9.26 8.43 -0.34
C ARG A 66 -8.61 8.84 -1.63
N LEU A 67 -8.92 8.15 -2.73
CA LEU A 67 -8.44 8.51 -4.05
C LEU A 67 -8.88 9.94 -4.41
N ILE A 68 -10.18 10.23 -4.30
CA ILE A 68 -10.77 11.56 -4.53
C ILE A 68 -10.09 12.62 -3.66
N LYS A 69 -9.90 12.32 -2.37
CA LYS A 69 -9.22 13.25 -1.45
C LYS A 69 -7.79 13.56 -1.88
N TYR A 70 -7.05 12.59 -2.41
CA TYR A 70 -5.65 12.76 -2.81
C TYR A 70 -5.48 13.35 -4.23
N THR A 71 -6.51 13.24 -5.07
CA THR A 71 -6.55 13.83 -6.41
C THR A 71 -7.14 15.24 -6.43
N LYS A 72 -7.78 15.70 -5.35
CA LYS A 72 -8.23 17.08 -5.21
C LYS A 72 -7.07 18.06 -5.41
N GLY A 73 -7.24 19.04 -6.31
CA GLY A 73 -6.21 20.00 -6.69
C GLY A 73 -5.11 19.45 -7.63
N LYS A 74 -5.27 18.22 -8.15
CA LYS A 74 -4.37 17.58 -9.11
C LYS A 74 -5.15 17.05 -10.31
N GLU A 75 -6.06 17.88 -10.79
CA GLU A 75 -6.93 17.56 -11.91
C GLU A 75 -6.12 17.34 -13.20
N GLY A 76 -6.63 16.47 -14.08
CA GLY A 76 -5.96 16.07 -15.31
C GLY A 76 -4.78 15.09 -15.15
N LYS A 77 -4.26 14.87 -13.94
CA LYS A 77 -3.18 13.90 -13.70
C LYS A 77 -3.70 12.47 -13.54
N ILE A 78 -2.90 11.49 -13.96
CA ILE A 78 -3.23 10.08 -13.80
C ILE A 78 -2.85 9.63 -12.38
N ALA A 79 -3.83 9.16 -11.62
CA ALA A 79 -3.60 8.61 -10.29
C ALA A 79 -3.14 7.15 -10.39
N VAL A 80 -1.93 6.84 -9.91
CA VAL A 80 -1.31 5.52 -10.06
C VAL A 80 -1.24 4.82 -8.71
N VAL A 81 -1.84 3.63 -8.62
CA VAL A 81 -1.90 2.82 -7.40
C VAL A 81 -1.35 1.43 -7.67
N VAL A 82 -0.20 1.09 -7.07
CA VAL A 82 0.34 -0.28 -7.12
C VAL A 82 -0.37 -1.16 -6.08
N GLY A 83 -1.64 -1.46 -6.33
CA GLY A 83 -2.53 -2.19 -5.44
C GLY A 83 -3.94 -2.31 -6.03
N THR A 84 -4.90 -2.66 -5.17
CA THR A 84 -6.32 -2.77 -5.55
C THR A 84 -7.04 -1.47 -5.23
N ILE A 85 -7.95 -1.04 -6.10
CA ILE A 85 -8.89 0.04 -5.81
C ILE A 85 -10.25 -0.57 -5.48
N THR A 86 -10.80 -0.14 -4.35
CA THR A 86 -12.07 -0.62 -3.82
C THR A 86 -13.10 0.49 -3.80
N ASP A 87 -14.35 0.12 -4.00
CA ASP A 87 -15.47 1.05 -3.89
C ASP A 87 -15.64 1.55 -2.44
N ASP A 88 -16.31 2.69 -2.28
CA ASP A 88 -16.73 3.23 -1.00
C ASP A 88 -18.16 3.77 -1.14
N ILE A 89 -19.11 3.01 -0.58
CA ILE A 89 -20.55 3.30 -0.64
C ILE A 89 -20.89 4.66 0.02
N ARG A 90 -20.04 5.12 0.95
CA ARG A 90 -20.24 6.40 1.66
C ARG A 90 -19.98 7.63 0.79
N VAL A 91 -19.35 7.45 -0.36
CA VAL A 91 -19.18 8.51 -1.35
C VAL A 91 -20.41 8.47 -2.24
N TYR A 92 -21.11 9.59 -2.37
CA TYR A 92 -22.27 9.68 -3.27
C TYR A 92 -21.82 9.90 -4.72
N GLU A 93 -21.06 10.96 -4.94
CA GLU A 93 -20.59 11.36 -6.27
C GLU A 93 -19.10 11.07 -6.45
N VAL A 94 -18.77 10.43 -7.58
CA VAL A 94 -17.40 10.16 -7.99
C VAL A 94 -17.07 11.15 -9.12
N PRO A 95 -16.01 11.96 -9.01
CA PRO A 95 -15.59 12.82 -10.10
C PRO A 95 -14.99 11.99 -11.26
N SER A 96 -14.88 12.59 -12.45
CA SER A 96 -14.12 11.97 -13.54
C SER A 96 -12.64 11.84 -13.14
N LEU A 97 -12.17 10.60 -13.01
CA LEU A 97 -10.80 10.29 -12.58
C LEU A 97 -10.11 9.41 -13.62
N LYS A 98 -8.85 9.72 -13.94
CA LYS A 98 -7.96 8.84 -14.69
C LYS A 98 -7.10 8.05 -13.71
N VAL A 99 -7.31 6.74 -13.63
CA VAL A 99 -6.78 5.93 -12.55
C VAL A 99 -6.10 4.69 -13.10
N THR A 100 -4.84 4.45 -12.73
CA THR A 100 -4.14 3.20 -13.01
C THR A 100 -4.04 2.36 -11.75
N ALA A 101 -4.43 1.09 -11.81
CA ALA A 101 -4.27 0.16 -10.69
C ALA A 101 -3.89 -1.26 -11.15
N LEU A 102 -3.46 -2.10 -10.20
CA LEU A 102 -3.25 -3.54 -10.48
C LEU A 102 -4.57 -4.29 -10.59
N ARG A 103 -5.57 -3.87 -9.82
CA ARG A 103 -6.90 -4.45 -9.81
C ARG A 103 -7.92 -3.40 -9.42
N PHE A 104 -9.08 -3.46 -10.05
CA PHE A 104 -10.28 -2.73 -9.64
C PHE A 104 -11.31 -3.74 -9.15
N THR A 105 -12.06 -3.41 -8.10
CA THR A 105 -13.33 -4.09 -7.83
C THR A 105 -14.33 -3.68 -8.91
N GLU A 106 -15.21 -4.59 -9.33
CA GLU A 106 -16.17 -4.34 -10.41
C GLU A 106 -17.06 -3.12 -10.12
N THR A 107 -17.54 -3.01 -8.88
CA THR A 107 -18.31 -1.85 -8.42
C THR A 107 -17.54 -0.53 -8.53
N ALA A 108 -16.24 -0.54 -8.22
CA ALA A 108 -15.41 0.67 -8.33
C ALA A 108 -15.17 1.04 -9.79
N ARG A 109 -14.94 0.05 -10.65
CA ARG A 109 -14.76 0.26 -12.10
C ARG A 109 -16.04 0.87 -12.70
N ALA A 110 -17.20 0.26 -12.46
CA ALA A 110 -18.47 0.73 -12.97
C ALA A 110 -18.79 2.18 -12.53
N ARG A 111 -18.46 2.54 -11.28
CA ARG A 111 -18.66 3.91 -10.79
C ARG A 111 -17.71 4.92 -11.41
N ILE A 112 -16.44 4.57 -11.63
CA ILE A 112 -15.48 5.45 -12.32
C ILE A 112 -15.91 5.65 -13.77
N GLU A 113 -16.28 4.58 -14.48
CA GLU A 113 -16.71 4.65 -15.88
C GLU A 113 -18.02 5.44 -16.02
N LYS A 114 -19.00 5.22 -15.12
CA LYS A 114 -20.25 6.00 -15.08
C LYS A 114 -20.01 7.50 -14.86
N ALA A 115 -18.97 7.85 -14.10
CA ALA A 115 -18.55 9.23 -13.89
C ALA A 115 -17.76 9.84 -15.07
N GLY A 116 -17.60 9.11 -16.18
CA GLY A 116 -16.79 9.53 -17.33
C GLY A 116 -15.28 9.52 -17.03
N GLY A 117 -14.85 8.73 -16.05
CA GLY A 117 -13.44 8.48 -15.75
C GLY A 117 -12.85 7.32 -16.56
N GLU A 118 -11.54 7.12 -16.45
CA GLU A 118 -10.81 6.07 -17.16
C GLU A 118 -10.10 5.13 -16.17
N CYS A 119 -10.41 3.83 -16.27
CA CYS A 119 -9.69 2.77 -15.57
C CYS A 119 -8.57 2.19 -16.45
N LEU A 120 -7.32 2.43 -16.07
CA LEU A 120 -6.13 2.03 -16.82
C LEU A 120 -5.39 0.85 -16.16
N THR A 121 -4.77 0.03 -17.01
CA THR A 121 -3.78 -0.96 -16.60
C THR A 121 -2.36 -0.38 -16.63
N PHE A 122 -1.40 -1.09 -16.03
CA PHE A 122 -0.01 -0.63 -15.96
C PHE A 122 0.74 -0.70 -17.29
N ASP A 123 0.37 -1.62 -18.18
CA ASP A 123 0.83 -1.67 -19.56
C ASP A 123 0.32 -0.47 -20.37
N GLN A 124 -0.96 -0.12 -20.26
CA GLN A 124 -1.52 1.10 -20.85
C GLN A 124 -0.85 2.38 -20.31
N LEU A 125 -0.57 2.43 -19.00
CA LEU A 125 0.18 3.54 -18.40
C LEU A 125 1.59 3.65 -18.97
N ALA A 126 2.28 2.53 -19.18
CA ALA A 126 3.63 2.51 -19.75
C ALA A 126 3.66 3.05 -21.19
N LEU A 127 2.61 2.82 -21.98
CA LEU A 127 2.46 3.39 -23.31
C LEU A 127 2.20 4.90 -23.27
N ARG A 128 1.31 5.37 -22.39
CA ARG A 128 0.92 6.78 -22.30
C ARG A 128 1.98 7.67 -21.65
N ALA A 129 2.63 7.18 -20.59
CA ALA A 129 3.55 7.96 -19.77
C ALA A 129 4.78 7.11 -19.36
N PRO A 130 5.67 6.74 -20.32
CA PRO A 130 6.83 5.89 -20.05
C PRO A 130 7.81 6.50 -19.04
N LEU A 131 7.84 7.83 -18.91
CA LEU A 131 8.66 8.54 -17.92
C LEU A 131 7.93 8.80 -16.58
N GLY A 132 6.60 8.61 -16.54
CA GLY A 132 5.76 8.95 -15.39
C GLY A 132 5.32 10.43 -15.30
N GLN A 133 5.44 11.19 -16.39
CA GLN A 133 5.00 12.59 -16.44
C GLN A 133 3.49 12.71 -16.21
N ASN A 134 3.06 13.80 -15.54
CA ASN A 134 1.65 14.06 -15.21
C ASN A 134 0.95 12.92 -14.45
N THR A 135 1.70 12.16 -13.65
CA THR A 135 1.16 11.11 -12.79
C THR A 135 1.28 11.47 -11.30
N VAL A 136 0.40 10.87 -10.49
CA VAL A 136 0.45 10.98 -9.02
C VAL A 136 0.50 9.57 -8.45
N LEU A 137 1.65 9.20 -7.88
CA LEU A 137 1.84 7.88 -7.30
C LEU A 137 1.28 7.81 -5.88
N LEU A 138 0.20 7.06 -5.70
CA LEU A 138 -0.51 6.91 -4.42
C LEU A 138 -0.27 5.53 -3.80
N ARG A 139 -0.62 5.40 -2.51
CA ARG A 139 -0.57 4.12 -1.79
C ARG A 139 -1.69 4.07 -0.74
N GLY A 140 -2.31 2.90 -0.59
CA GLY A 140 -3.24 2.63 0.50
C GLY A 140 -2.59 2.66 1.89
N PRO A 141 -3.40 2.74 2.96
CA PRO A 141 -2.90 2.74 4.34
C PRO A 141 -2.36 1.37 4.75
N LYS A 142 -1.03 1.24 4.82
CA LYS A 142 -0.38 -0.02 5.19
C LYS A 142 -0.63 -0.42 6.66
N ASN A 143 -0.60 0.56 7.56
CA ASN A 143 -0.60 0.32 9.01
C ASN A 143 -2.01 0.26 9.63
N ALA A 144 -3.07 0.48 8.84
CA ALA A 144 -4.46 0.44 9.33
C ALA A 144 -5.02 -0.99 9.52
N ARG A 145 -4.23 -2.02 9.21
CA ARG A 145 -4.61 -3.43 9.29
C ARG A 145 -4.68 -3.90 10.75
N GLU A 146 -5.61 -4.80 11.04
CA GLU A 146 -5.82 -5.34 12.39
C GLU A 146 -4.56 -5.91 13.05
N ALA A 147 -3.78 -6.72 12.33
CA ALA A 147 -2.53 -7.29 12.85
C ALA A 147 -1.53 -6.21 13.35
N VAL A 148 -1.52 -5.03 12.73
CA VAL A 148 -0.59 -3.95 13.12
C VAL A 148 -0.99 -3.30 14.44
N LYS A 149 -2.28 -3.37 14.83
CA LYS A 149 -2.74 -2.86 16.12
C LYS A 149 -2.16 -3.64 17.31
N HIS A 150 -1.70 -4.87 17.08
CA HIS A 150 -1.08 -5.72 18.07
C HIS A 150 0.45 -5.56 18.14
N PHE A 151 1.03 -4.67 17.34
CA PHE A 151 2.47 -4.41 17.32
C PHE A 151 2.81 -3.13 18.09
N GLY A 152 4.05 -3.04 18.56
CA GLY A 152 4.56 -1.92 19.36
C GLY A 152 4.87 -2.35 20.78
N PRO A 153 4.94 -1.40 21.74
CA PRO A 153 5.13 -1.71 23.15
C PRO A 153 4.09 -2.71 23.65
N ALA A 154 4.49 -3.62 24.55
CA ALA A 154 3.60 -4.66 25.04
C ALA A 154 2.33 -4.05 25.69
N PRO A 155 1.14 -4.66 25.53
CA PRO A 155 -0.07 -4.19 26.20
C PRO A 155 0.11 -4.19 27.71
N GLY A 156 -0.07 -3.03 28.35
CA GLY A 156 0.13 -2.89 29.80
C GLY A 156 1.48 -2.31 30.20
N VAL A 157 2.25 -1.78 29.24
CA VAL A 157 3.35 -0.82 29.48
C VAL A 157 2.77 0.61 29.46
N PRO A 158 3.22 1.54 30.32
CA PRO A 158 2.74 2.92 30.30
C PRO A 158 2.84 3.54 28.90
N HIS A 159 1.81 4.31 28.51
CA HIS A 159 1.68 4.93 27.18
C HIS A 159 1.59 3.95 25.99
N SER A 160 1.33 2.65 26.24
CA SER A 160 1.06 1.68 25.17
C SER A 160 -0.39 1.77 24.67
N ASN A 161 -0.56 1.86 23.34
CA ASN A 161 -1.87 1.79 22.67
C ASN A 161 -2.08 0.45 21.95
N THR A 162 -1.22 -0.53 22.23
CA THR A 162 -1.20 -1.84 21.57
C THR A 162 -2.40 -2.67 22.01
N LYS A 163 -3.16 -3.16 21.03
CA LYS A 163 -4.31 -4.03 21.27
C LYS A 163 -3.83 -5.38 21.83
N PRO A 164 -4.37 -5.88 22.95
CA PRO A 164 -4.05 -7.21 23.47
C PRO A 164 -4.69 -8.32 22.62
N TYR A 165 -4.05 -9.49 22.61
CA TYR A 165 -4.62 -10.71 22.04
C TYR A 165 -5.57 -11.37 23.05
N VAL A 166 -6.83 -10.98 22.99
CA VAL A 166 -7.90 -11.51 23.86
C VAL A 166 -8.72 -12.59 23.16
N ARG A 167 -9.16 -13.61 23.91
CA ARG A 167 -10.04 -14.68 23.39
C ARG A 167 -11.37 -14.14 22.86
N SER A 168 -11.98 -13.20 23.58
CA SER A 168 -13.22 -12.55 23.17
C SER A 168 -13.33 -11.15 23.76
N LYS A 169 -14.28 -10.36 23.24
CA LYS A 169 -14.61 -9.06 23.80
C LYS A 169 -15.63 -9.24 24.93
N GLY A 170 -15.42 -8.55 26.05
CA GLY A 170 -16.43 -8.52 27.12
C GLY A 170 -15.87 -7.96 28.43
N ARG A 171 -16.75 -7.77 29.42
CA ARG A 171 -16.34 -7.35 30.78
C ARG A 171 -15.44 -8.39 31.46
N LYS A 172 -15.65 -9.68 31.18
CA LYS A 172 -14.95 -10.81 31.80
C LYS A 172 -13.53 -11.06 31.24
N PHE A 173 -13.15 -10.42 30.12
CA PHE A 173 -11.89 -10.71 29.42
C PHE A 173 -10.94 -9.51 29.48
N GLU A 174 -9.83 -9.65 30.23
CA GLU A 174 -8.71 -8.69 30.31
C GLU A 174 -9.11 -7.21 30.51
N LYS A 175 -10.13 -6.95 31.35
CA LYS A 175 -10.59 -5.59 31.71
C LYS A 175 -10.51 -5.26 33.20
N ALA A 176 -9.88 -6.11 34.02
CA ALA A 176 -9.80 -5.94 35.48
C ALA A 176 -8.48 -5.26 35.91
N ARG A 177 -7.53 -6.04 36.47
CA ARG A 177 -6.24 -5.54 36.93
C ARG A 177 -5.42 -4.94 35.78
N GLY A 178 -4.77 -3.81 36.01
CA GLY A 178 -3.94 -3.12 35.01
C GLY A 178 -4.71 -2.29 33.98
N ARG A 179 -6.06 -2.30 34.00
CA ARG A 179 -6.91 -1.51 33.08
C ARG A 179 -7.76 -0.45 33.77
N ARG A 180 -7.88 -0.50 35.11
CA ARG A 180 -8.72 0.41 35.89
C ARG A 180 -8.08 0.72 37.24
N ASN A 181 -8.23 1.96 37.70
CA ASN A 181 -7.66 2.40 38.98
C ASN A 181 -8.20 1.58 40.17
N SER A 182 -9.48 1.15 40.12
CA SER A 182 -10.12 0.41 41.22
C SER A 182 -9.67 -1.04 41.40
N ARG A 183 -8.82 -1.57 40.52
CA ARG A 183 -8.33 -2.97 40.57
C ARG A 183 -6.80 -3.00 40.54
N GLY A 184 -6.18 -2.49 41.60
CA GLY A 184 -4.73 -2.51 41.83
C GLY A 184 -4.00 -1.34 41.19
N PHE A 185 -3.98 -1.26 39.87
CA PHE A 185 -3.35 -0.15 39.12
C PHE A 185 -3.95 -0.04 37.71
N ARG A 186 -3.71 1.10 37.06
CA ARG A 186 -4.03 1.34 35.65
C ARG A 186 -2.78 1.71 34.89
N VAL A 187 -2.62 1.11 33.71
CA VAL A 187 -1.58 1.44 32.74
C VAL A 187 -2.19 2.04 31.49
#